data_AF-A0A7W8DL99-F1
#
_entry.id   AF-A0A7W8DL99-F1
#
_cell.length_a   1.000
_cell.length_b   1.000
_cell.length_c   1.000
_cell.angle_alpha   90.00
_cell.angle_beta   90.00
_cell.angle_gamma   90.00
#
_symmetry.space_group_name_H-M   'P 1'
#
loop_
_entity.id
_entity.type
_entity.pdbx_description
1 polymer ?
#
loop_
_entity_poly.entity_id
_entity_poly.type
_entity_poly.pdbx_seq_one_letter_code
_entity_poly.pdbx_strand_id
1 'polypeptide(L)'
;MYAACAIVFIALTSPLLHRLIIGPGSVSRFYKLFSLSFTAYSIAWIIGWMTLRGHPGSIAGLLAGTAIMGCMLVAAFDAWHAVAKVILALFVLNSLGYFIGGESEAALMKVHKTTAMLSWGVFYGLGLGAGLGLAFHFCQERARRLLAAH
;
A
#
# COMPACT_ATOMS: atom_id res chain seq x y z
N MET A 1 0.96 -7.51 -18.24
CA MET A 1 -0.26 -6.93 -17.63
C MET A 1 0.01 -6.38 -16.23
N TYR A 2 0.55 -7.16 -15.29
CA TYR A 2 0.86 -6.71 -13.92
C TYR A 2 1.79 -5.49 -13.83
N ALA A 3 2.84 -5.42 -14.67
CA ALA A 3 3.75 -4.27 -14.68
C ALA A 3 3.07 -2.97 -15.15
N ALA A 4 2.16 -3.04 -16.13
CA ALA A 4 1.41 -1.87 -16.61
C ALA A 4 0.42 -1.38 -15.54
N CYS A 5 -0.26 -2.31 -14.84
CA CYS A 5 -1.11 -1.96 -13.70
C CYS A 5 -0.30 -1.33 -12.56
N ALA A 6 0.89 -1.85 -12.24
CA ALA A 6 1.79 -1.27 -11.24
C ALA A 6 2.24 0.14 -11.63
N ILE A 7 2.57 0.37 -12.90
CA ILE A 7 2.94 1.71 -13.40
C ILE A 7 1.77 2.68 -13.30
N VAL A 8 0.56 2.28 -13.70
CA VAL A 8 -0.65 3.11 -13.58
C VAL A 8 -0.97 3.40 -12.11
N PHE A 9 -0.82 2.41 -11.24
CA PHE A 9 -0.97 2.58 -9.80
C PHE A 9 0.03 3.58 -9.23
N ILE A 10 1.32 3.39 -9.52
CA ILE A 10 2.37 4.28 -9.04
C ILE A 10 2.17 5.69 -9.60
N ALA A 11 1.80 5.81 -10.87
CA ALA A 11 1.59 7.09 -11.55
C ALA A 11 0.34 7.84 -11.07
N LEU A 12 -0.75 7.15 -10.70
CA LEU A 12 -1.98 7.79 -10.17
C LEU A 12 -1.89 8.06 -8.66
N THR A 13 -1.24 7.18 -7.91
CA THR A 13 -1.17 7.25 -6.44
C THR A 13 -0.15 8.29 -5.97
N SER A 14 0.99 8.41 -6.66
CA SER A 14 2.05 9.37 -6.32
C SER A 14 1.62 10.85 -6.32
N PRO A 15 0.87 11.36 -7.32
CA PRO A 15 0.38 12.73 -7.31
C PRO A 15 -0.79 12.97 -6.34
N LEU A 16 -1.49 11.94 -5.86
CA LEU A 16 -2.49 12.14 -4.81
C LEU A 16 -1.87 12.19 -3.42
N LEU A 17 -0.85 11.36 -3.17
CA LEU A 17 -0.18 11.31 -1.86
C LEU A 17 0.92 12.36 -1.65
N HIS A 18 1.43 13.03 -2.70
CA HIS A 18 2.42 14.11 -2.50
C HIS A 18 1.87 15.28 -1.67
N ARG A 19 0.55 15.53 -1.71
CA ARG A 19 -0.10 16.57 -0.89
C ARG A 19 -0.13 16.24 0.59
N LEU A 20 0.07 14.97 0.96
CA LEU A 20 0.04 14.53 2.34
C LEU A 20 1.38 14.81 3.05
N ILE A 21 2.47 15.04 2.32
CA ILE A 21 3.79 15.28 2.92
C ILE A 21 4.08 16.78 3.04
N ILE A 22 4.15 17.24 4.28
CA ILE A 22 4.60 18.58 4.64
C ILE A 22 6.13 18.64 4.45
N GLY A 23 6.61 19.26 3.37
CA GLY A 23 8.04 19.54 3.15
C GLY A 23 8.42 19.90 1.69
N PRO A 24 9.22 20.95 1.45
CA PRO A 24 9.64 21.36 0.09
C PRO A 24 10.65 20.36 -0.51
N GLY A 25 10.47 19.97 -1.78
CA GLY A 25 11.38 19.06 -2.51
C GLY A 25 11.17 17.54 -2.26
N SER A 26 10.15 17.17 -1.51
CA SER A 26 9.87 15.79 -1.05
C SER A 26 9.42 14.80 -2.16
N VAL A 27 8.89 15.31 -3.28
CA VAL A 27 8.18 14.50 -4.29
C VAL A 27 9.05 13.43 -4.95
N SER A 28 10.31 13.76 -5.30
CA SER A 28 11.23 12.81 -5.95
C SER A 28 11.72 11.71 -5.00
N ARG A 29 12.02 12.07 -3.74
CA ARG A 29 12.42 11.09 -2.72
C ARG A 29 11.26 10.16 -2.37
N PHE A 30 10.05 10.73 -2.27
CA PHE A 30 8.84 9.97 -2.06
C PHE A 30 8.60 8.98 -3.19
N TYR A 31 8.72 9.42 -4.45
CA TYR A 31 8.54 8.54 -5.60
C TYR A 31 9.52 7.36 -5.59
N LYS A 32 10.80 7.62 -5.29
CA LYS A 32 11.82 6.58 -5.16
C LYS A 32 11.53 5.62 -4.00
N LEU A 33 11.21 6.14 -2.82
CA LEU A 33 10.91 5.32 -1.66
C LEU A 33 9.65 4.48 -1.89
N PHE A 34 8.57 5.10 -2.36
CA PHE A 34 7.30 4.42 -2.62
C PHE A 34 7.45 3.34 -3.69
N SER A 35 8.10 3.66 -4.82
CA SER A 35 8.32 2.67 -5.89
C SER A 35 9.19 1.50 -5.41
N LEU A 36 10.23 1.77 -4.62
CA LEU A 36 11.10 0.73 -4.05
C LEU A 36 10.35 -0.13 -3.03
N SER A 37 9.63 0.49 -2.09
CA SER A 37 8.85 -0.21 -1.07
C SER A 37 7.70 -1.02 -1.68
N PHE A 38 7.04 -0.52 -2.72
CA PHE A 38 6.01 -1.24 -3.45
C PHE A 38 6.59 -2.43 -4.25
N THR A 39 7.79 -2.27 -4.81
CA THR A 39 8.50 -3.37 -5.48
C THR A 39 8.88 -4.46 -4.48
N ALA A 40 9.43 -4.08 -3.32
CA ALA A 40 9.75 -5.02 -2.25
C ALA A 40 8.51 -5.73 -1.71
N TYR A 41 7.41 -4.99 -1.50
CA TYR A 41 6.10 -5.53 -1.18
C TYR A 41 5.67 -6.59 -2.20
N SER A 42 5.76 -6.26 -3.50
CA SER A 42 5.29 -7.14 -4.58
C SER A 42 6.11 -8.42 -4.65
N ILE A 43 7.44 -8.33 -4.51
CA ILE A 43 8.33 -9.49 -4.47
C ILE A 43 8.00 -10.39 -3.28
N ALA A 44 7.86 -9.81 -2.09
CA ALA A 44 7.52 -10.55 -0.88
C ALA A 44 6.15 -11.24 -0.98
N TRP A 45 5.17 -10.55 -1.55
CA TRP A 45 3.85 -11.11 -1.78
C TRP A 45 3.90 -12.29 -2.76
N ILE A 46 4.64 -12.17 -3.88
CA ILE A 46 4.81 -13.24 -4.86
C ILE A 46 5.49 -14.47 -4.22
N ILE A 47 6.54 -14.25 -3.42
CA ILE A 47 7.24 -15.34 -2.73
C ILE A 47 6.30 -16.01 -1.72
N GLY A 48 5.56 -15.24 -0.92
CA GLY A 48 4.58 -15.77 0.04
C GLY A 48 3.48 -16.58 -0.64
N TRP A 49 2.99 -16.08 -1.78
CA TRP A 49 2.00 -16.80 -2.57
C TRP A 49 2.57 -18.11 -3.17
N MET A 50 3.78 -18.08 -3.71
CA MET A 50 4.38 -19.25 -4.35
C MET A 50 4.74 -20.36 -3.37
N THR A 51 5.12 -20.00 -2.13
CA THR A 51 5.51 -20.95 -1.08
C THR A 51 4.32 -21.64 -0.42
N LEU A 52 3.29 -20.88 -0.05
CA LEU A 52 2.18 -21.37 0.77
C LEU A 52 0.87 -21.62 0.00
N ARG A 53 0.82 -21.32 -1.31
CA ARG A 53 -0.27 -21.55 -2.29
C ARG A 53 -1.70 -21.67 -1.73
N GLY A 54 -2.58 -20.75 -2.12
CA GLY A 54 -3.98 -20.71 -1.69
C GLY A 54 -4.23 -19.59 -0.68
N HIS A 55 -5.39 -19.60 0.00
CA HIS A 55 -5.77 -18.60 1.00
C HIS A 55 -4.70 -18.32 2.09
N PRO A 56 -4.03 -19.33 2.69
CA PRO A 56 -2.99 -19.04 3.69
C PRO A 56 -1.78 -18.33 3.07
N GLY A 57 -1.44 -18.63 1.81
CA GLY A 57 -0.36 -17.95 1.07
C GLY A 57 -0.70 -16.49 0.73
N SER A 58 -1.98 -16.18 0.47
CA SER A 58 -2.45 -14.81 0.25
C SER A 58 -2.27 -13.95 1.50
N ILE A 59 -2.68 -14.48 2.66
CA ILE A 59 -2.60 -13.79 3.94
C ILE A 59 -1.13 -13.64 4.37
N ALA A 60 -0.33 -14.70 4.25
CA ALA A 60 1.09 -14.67 4.56
C ALA A 60 1.84 -13.69 3.65
N GLY A 61 1.54 -13.67 2.35
CA GLY A 61 2.09 -12.72 1.38
C GLY A 61 1.68 -11.28 1.67
N LEU A 62 0.41 -11.03 2.02
CA LEU A 62 -0.08 -9.71 2.43
C LEU A 62 0.61 -9.23 3.70
N LEU A 63 0.75 -10.09 4.70
CA LEU A 63 1.40 -9.76 5.96
C LEU A 63 2.89 -9.50 5.78
N ALA A 64 3.60 -10.37 5.06
CA ALA A 64 5.02 -10.18 4.75
C ALA A 64 5.27 -8.93 3.91
N GLY A 65 4.45 -8.72 2.87
CA GLY A 65 4.54 -7.53 2.02
C GLY A 65 4.30 -6.24 2.80
N THR A 66 3.21 -6.17 3.57
CA THR A 66 2.87 -4.97 4.35
C THR A 66 3.83 -4.72 5.51
N ALA A 67 4.42 -5.77 6.10
CA ALA A 67 5.48 -5.64 7.08
C ALA A 67 6.75 -5.02 6.48
N ILE A 68 7.21 -5.52 5.33
CA ILE A 68 8.39 -4.97 4.63
C ILE A 68 8.14 -3.52 4.22
N MET A 69 6.98 -3.25 3.61
CA MET A 69 6.60 -1.89 3.21
C MET A 69 6.52 -0.95 4.41
N GLY A 70 5.88 -1.37 5.49
CA GLY A 70 5.76 -0.61 6.73
C GLY A 70 7.12 -0.31 7.37
N CYS A 71 8.01 -1.30 7.46
CA CYS A 71 9.37 -1.11 7.97
C CYS A 71 10.17 -0.11 7.13
N MET A 72 10.10 -0.19 5.79
CA MET A 72 10.80 0.74 4.91
C MET A 72 10.28 2.18 5.04
N LEU A 73 8.95 2.34 5.14
CA LEU A 73 8.34 3.65 5.35
C LEU A 73 8.76 4.21 6.71
N VAL A 74 8.66 3.42 7.77
CA VAL A 74 9.01 3.86 9.12
C VAL A 74 10.49 4.20 9.25
N ALA A 75 11.37 3.42 8.64
CA ALA A 75 12.80 3.72 8.57
C ALA A 75 13.09 5.03 7.82
N ALA A 76 12.37 5.31 6.73
CA ALA A 76 12.56 6.54 5.96
C ALA A 76 12.07 7.81 6.67
N PHE A 77 11.07 7.68 7.56
CA PHE A 77 10.54 8.77 8.37
C PHE A 77 11.09 8.80 9.81
N ASP A 78 12.05 7.91 10.13
CA ASP A 78 12.65 7.73 11.46
C ASP A 78 11.61 7.59 12.59
N ALA A 79 10.49 6.90 12.29
CA ALA A 79 9.30 6.83 13.13
C ALA A 79 9.09 5.44 13.76
N TRP A 80 10.15 4.78 14.21
CA TRP A 80 10.13 3.38 14.69
C TRP A 80 9.07 3.09 15.76
N HIS A 81 8.75 4.08 16.59
CA HIS A 81 7.68 4.02 17.59
C HIS A 81 6.28 3.71 17.00
N ALA A 82 6.05 4.03 15.72
CA ALA A 82 4.77 3.81 15.04
C ALA A 82 4.75 2.53 14.18
N VAL A 83 5.82 1.73 14.16
CA VAL A 83 5.96 0.60 13.22
C VAL A 83 4.79 -0.39 13.28
N ALA A 84 4.36 -0.76 14.50
CA ALA A 84 3.25 -1.68 14.67
C ALA A 84 1.92 -1.10 14.16
N LYS A 85 1.68 0.20 14.38
CA LYS A 85 0.47 0.90 13.90
C LYS A 85 0.48 1.02 12.37
N VAL A 86 1.63 1.32 11.79
CA VAL A 86 1.81 1.42 10.34
C VAL A 86 1.59 0.08 9.66
N ILE A 87 2.24 -0.99 10.15
CA ILE A 87 2.06 -2.34 9.61
C ILE A 87 0.61 -2.79 9.76
N LEU A 88 -0.01 -2.56 10.93
CA LEU A 88 -1.40 -2.95 11.15
C LEU A 88 -2.36 -2.19 10.23
N ALA A 89 -2.20 -0.87 10.09
CA ALA A 89 -3.04 -0.06 9.21
C ALA A 89 -2.90 -0.49 7.74
N LEU A 90 -1.66 -0.74 7.30
CA LEU A 90 -1.38 -1.25 5.96
C LEU A 90 -1.99 -2.63 5.76
N PHE A 91 -1.81 -3.55 6.72
CA PHE A 91 -2.32 -4.91 6.62
C PHE A 91 -3.85 -4.95 6.58
N VAL A 92 -4.51 -4.25 7.50
CA VAL A 92 -5.99 -4.25 7.60
C VAL A 92 -6.61 -3.64 6.35
N LEU A 93 -6.16 -2.45 5.93
CA LEU A 93 -6.76 -1.77 4.78
C LEU A 93 -6.42 -2.43 3.45
N ASN A 94 -5.20 -2.95 3.30
CA ASN A 94 -4.82 -3.74 2.12
C ASN A 94 -5.62 -5.05 2.07
N SER A 95 -5.77 -5.76 3.19
CA SER A 95 -6.59 -6.98 3.25
C SER A 95 -8.05 -6.69 2.91
N LEU A 96 -8.63 -5.63 3.47
CA LEU A 96 -10.00 -5.20 3.12
C LEU A 96 -10.14 -4.92 1.62
N GLY A 97 -9.20 -4.16 1.03
CA GLY A 97 -9.20 -3.89 -0.41
C GLY A 97 -9.04 -5.16 -1.25
N TYR A 98 -8.21 -6.09 -0.81
CA TYR A 98 -7.96 -7.37 -1.49
C TYR A 98 -9.19 -8.29 -1.47
N PHE A 99 -9.83 -8.47 -0.31
CA PHE A 99 -11.01 -9.34 -0.17
C PHE A 99 -12.25 -8.74 -0.84
N ILE A 100 -12.53 -7.45 -0.61
CA ILE A 100 -13.66 -6.75 -1.28
C ILE A 100 -13.42 -6.72 -2.79
N GLY A 101 -12.19 -6.49 -3.22
CA GLY A 101 -11.79 -6.60 -4.62
C GLY A 101 -12.09 -7.98 -5.20
N GLY A 102 -11.71 -9.04 -4.48
CA GLY A 102 -11.96 -10.44 -4.88
C GLY A 102 -13.45 -10.77 -5.05
N GLU A 103 -14.29 -10.33 -4.11
CA GLU A 103 -15.75 -10.49 -4.21
C GLU A 103 -16.32 -9.72 -5.41
N SER A 104 -15.85 -8.49 -5.63
CA SER A 104 -16.28 -7.68 -6.78
C SER A 104 -15.86 -8.31 -8.12
N GLU A 105 -14.65 -8.87 -8.17
CA GLU A 105 -14.13 -9.56 -9.35
C GLU A 105 -14.97 -10.80 -9.63
N ALA A 106 -15.24 -11.62 -8.61
CA ALA A 106 -16.04 -12.84 -8.75
C ALA A 106 -17.47 -12.55 -9.23
N ALA A 107 -18.09 -11.46 -8.78
CA ALA A 107 -19.41 -11.03 -9.23
C ALA A 107 -19.41 -10.58 -10.70
N LEU A 108 -18.39 -9.84 -11.14
CA LEU A 108 -18.29 -9.25 -12.48
C LEU A 108 -17.65 -10.19 -13.52
N MET A 109 -16.92 -11.22 -13.08
CA MET A 109 -16.20 -12.17 -13.95
C MET A 109 -17.15 -12.87 -14.94
N LYS A 110 -18.40 -13.09 -14.54
CA LYS A 110 -19.43 -13.76 -15.34
C LYS A 110 -19.94 -12.91 -16.50
N VAL A 111 -19.77 -11.59 -16.45
CA VAL A 111 -20.36 -10.64 -17.42
C VAL A 111 -19.27 -10.00 -18.26
N HIS A 112 -18.25 -9.40 -17.64
CA HIS A 112 -17.17 -8.71 -18.34
C HIS A 112 -15.84 -8.87 -17.61
N LYS A 113 -14.97 -9.72 -18.16
CA LYS A 113 -13.63 -10.03 -17.62
C LYS A 113 -12.76 -8.78 -17.39
N THR A 114 -12.79 -7.82 -18.30
CA THR A 114 -12.00 -6.59 -18.18
C THR A 114 -12.51 -5.69 -17.05
N THR A 115 -13.81 -5.57 -16.90
CA THR A 115 -14.43 -4.77 -15.83
C THR A 115 -14.20 -5.39 -14.46
N ALA A 116 -14.21 -6.72 -14.37
CA ALA A 116 -13.89 -7.46 -13.14
C ALA A 116 -12.44 -7.21 -12.68
N MET A 117 -11.48 -7.26 -13.61
CA MET A 117 -10.08 -6.95 -13.29
C MET A 117 -9.86 -5.49 -12.89
N LEU A 118 -10.61 -4.56 -13.50
CA LEU A 118 -10.56 -3.15 -13.15
C LEU A 118 -11.19 -2.87 -11.78
N SER A 119 -12.33 -3.48 -11.45
CA SER A 119 -12.97 -3.31 -10.15
C SER A 119 -12.09 -3.83 -9.03
N TRP A 120 -11.47 -5.01 -9.22
CA TRP A 120 -10.49 -5.55 -8.29
C TRP A 120 -9.36 -4.56 -8.02
N GLY A 121 -8.77 -4.01 -9.10
CA GLY A 121 -7.71 -3.01 -9.01
C GLY A 121 -8.13 -1.73 -8.26
N VAL A 122 -9.37 -1.28 -8.45
CA VAL A 122 -9.91 -0.10 -7.74
C VAL A 122 -10.01 -0.35 -6.25
N PHE A 123 -10.64 -1.45 -5.82
CA PHE A 123 -10.79 -1.76 -4.39
C PHE A 123 -9.46 -2.01 -3.71
N TYR A 124 -8.58 -2.78 -4.37
CA TYR A 124 -7.22 -2.99 -3.89
C TYR A 124 -6.46 -1.66 -3.73
N GLY A 125 -6.65 -0.73 -4.67
CA GLY A 125 -5.98 0.57 -4.64
C GLY A 125 -6.50 1.52 -3.60
N LEU A 126 -7.81 1.54 -3.39
CA LEU A 126 -8.41 2.30 -2.30
C LEU A 126 -7.93 1.77 -0.94
N GLY A 127 -7.88 0.44 -0.76
CA GLY A 127 -7.36 -0.18 0.46
C GLY A 127 -5.90 0.16 0.73
N LEU A 128 -5.03 -0.07 -0.26
CA LEU A 128 -3.61 0.25 -0.14
C LEU A 128 -3.36 1.76 0.05
N GLY A 129 -4.06 2.59 -0.71
CA GLY A 129 -3.96 4.05 -0.65
C GLY A 129 -4.40 4.62 0.70
N ALA A 130 -5.52 4.13 1.24
CA ALA A 130 -5.98 4.50 2.59
C ALA A 130 -4.97 4.06 3.67
N GLY A 131 -4.42 2.85 3.52
CA GLY A 131 -3.38 2.33 4.43
C GLY A 131 -2.13 3.19 4.43
N LEU A 132 -1.67 3.61 3.25
CA LEU A 132 -0.54 4.52 3.10
C LEU A 132 -0.84 5.90 3.70
N GLY A 133 -2.06 6.42 3.49
CA GLY A 133 -2.49 7.68 4.09
C GLY A 133 -2.42 7.66 5.63
N LEU A 134 -2.89 6.58 6.25
CA LEU A 134 -2.76 6.38 7.71
C LEU A 134 -1.30 6.17 8.13
N ALA A 135 -0.51 5.43 7.36
CA ALA A 135 0.90 5.22 7.65
C ALA A 135 1.66 6.55 7.73
N PHE A 136 1.45 7.44 6.74
CA PHE A 136 2.03 8.78 6.77
C PHE A 136 1.46 9.63 7.90
N HIS A 137 0.17 9.52 8.17
CA HIS A 137 -0.44 10.22 9.29
C HIS A 137 0.28 9.89 10.62
N PHE A 138 0.54 8.62 10.88
CA PHE A 138 1.25 8.19 12.09
C PHE A 138 2.74 8.55 12.07
N CYS A 139 3.43 8.38 10.95
CA CYS A 139 4.84 8.76 10.83
C CYS A 139 5.06 10.28 11.02
N GLN A 140 4.09 11.10 10.64
CA GLN A 140 4.17 12.56 10.72
C GLN A 140 3.50 13.16 11.96
N GLU A 141 3.04 12.32 12.91
CA GLU A 141 2.38 12.81 14.12
C GLU A 141 3.30 13.72 14.95
N ARG A 142 4.59 13.38 15.05
CA ARG A 142 5.60 14.19 15.74
C ARG A 142 5.85 15.53 15.05
N ALA A 143 5.98 15.55 13.73
CA ALA A 143 6.19 16.77 12.95
C ALA A 143 4.99 17.73 13.08
N ARG A 144 3.76 17.19 13.09
CA ARG A 144 2.55 18.00 13.30
C ARG A 144 2.45 18.57 14.71
N ARG A 145 2.80 17.79 15.75
CA ARG A 145 2.84 18.32 17.12
C ARG A 145 3.84 19.47 17.27
N LEU A 146 4.99 19.40 16.59
CA LEU A 146 5.98 20.48 16.60
C LEU A 146 5.52 21.74 15.85
N LEU A 147 4.79 21.58 14.74
CA LEU A 147 4.22 22.68 13.97
C LEU A 147 3.01 23.34 14.64
N ALA A 148 2.24 22.59 15.44
CA ALA A 148 1.10 23.11 16.20
C ALA A 148 1.51 23.75 17.55
N ALA A 149 2.76 23.61 17.95
CA ALA A 149 3.33 24.21 19.16
C ALA A 149 3.94 25.60 18.91
N HIS A 150 3.94 26.06 17.66
CA HIS A 150 4.28 27.43 17.24
C HIS A 150 3.03 28.18 16.82
#